data_AF-A0A6I4SQH2-F1
#
_entry.id   AF-A0A6I4SQH2-F1
#
_cell.length_a   1.000
_cell.length_b   1.000
_cell.length_c   1.000
_cell.angle_alpha   90.00
_cell.angle_beta   90.00
_cell.angle_gamma   90.00
#
_symmetry.space_group_name_H-M   'P 1'
#
loop_
_entity.id
_entity.type
_entity.pdbx_description
1 polymer ?
#
loop_
_entity_poly.entity_id
_entity_poly.type
_entity_poly.pdbx_seq_one_letter_code
_entity_poly.pdbx_strand_id
1 'polypeptide(L)'
;MFGIDAQELLVIVIIAVLVIGPKDMPLAMRTAGRWIGKIRRVSNHFRAGLETMIREAEMEEMEKKWAEQNAKIMAEHPADAPPEMEPTGALPSRPQPDPAAGSSAESRTAPPPDKQD
;
A
#
# COMPACT_ATOMS: atom_id res chain seq x y z
N MET A 1 -32.15 6.53 -12.18
CA MET A 1 -32.77 7.61 -12.99
C MET A 1 -31.78 8.66 -13.50
N PHE A 2 -30.49 8.35 -13.57
CA PHE A 2 -29.56 8.90 -14.57
C PHE A 2 -28.59 7.78 -14.89
N GLY A 3 -28.87 7.03 -15.95
CA GLY A 3 -28.03 5.92 -16.38
C GLY A 3 -27.11 6.44 -17.46
N ILE A 4 -25.88 6.83 -17.10
CA ILE A 4 -24.86 7.19 -18.08
C ILE A 4 -24.49 5.93 -18.85
N ASP A 5 -25.32 5.64 -19.85
CA ASP A 5 -25.14 4.54 -20.78
C ASP A 5 -24.24 5.00 -21.92
N ALA A 6 -23.67 4.04 -22.65
CA ALA A 6 -22.76 4.34 -23.77
C ALA A 6 -23.37 5.31 -24.79
N GLN A 7 -24.70 5.24 -24.98
CA GLN A 7 -25.43 6.11 -25.90
C GLN A 7 -25.50 7.57 -25.43
N GLU A 8 -25.69 7.82 -24.13
CA GLU A 8 -25.72 9.19 -23.60
C GLU A 8 -24.34 9.84 -23.68
N LEU A 9 -23.29 9.07 -23.38
CA LEU A 9 -21.91 9.54 -23.51
C LEU A 9 -21.57 9.89 -24.96
N LEU A 10 -22.04 9.09 -25.94
CA LEU A 10 -21.90 9.39 -27.36
C LEU A 10 -22.56 10.73 -27.73
N VAL A 11 -23.79 10.97 -27.26
CA VAL A 11 -24.52 12.24 -27.52
C VAL A 11 -23.74 13.42 -26.95
N ILE A 12 -23.23 13.31 -25.72
CA ILE A 12 -22.41 14.35 -25.10
C ILE A 12 -21.14 14.63 -25.93
N VAL A 13 -20.45 13.59 -26.41
CA VAL A 13 -19.26 13.75 -27.26
C VAL A 13 -19.61 14.47 -28.57
N ILE A 14 -20.71 14.11 -29.22
CA ILE A 14 -21.16 14.78 -30.45
C ILE A 14 -21.41 16.27 -30.17
N ILE A 15 -22.16 16.59 -29.11
CA ILE A 15 -22.44 17.98 -28.73
C ILE A 15 -21.14 18.73 -28.43
N ALA A 16 -20.20 18.11 -27.70
CA ALA A 16 -18.91 18.71 -27.39
C ALA A 16 -18.10 19.03 -28.67
N VAL A 17 -18.10 18.13 -29.66
CA VAL A 17 -17.47 18.36 -30.96
C VAL A 17 -18.15 19.50 -31.72
N LEU A 18 -19.47 19.62 -31.66
CA LEU A 18 -20.20 20.70 -32.34
C LEU A 18 -19.92 22.07 -31.70
N VAL A 19 -19.87 22.14 -30.37
CA VAL A 19 -19.65 23.39 -29.63
C VAL A 19 -18.20 23.86 -29.74
N ILE A 20 -17.24 22.95 -29.54
CA ILE A 20 -15.80 23.28 -29.57
C ILE A 20 -15.28 23.31 -31.01
N GLY A 21 -15.87 22.52 -31.90
CA GLY A 21 -15.39 22.29 -33.26
C GLY A 21 -14.46 21.07 -33.35
N PRO A 22 -14.56 20.25 -34.41
CA PRO A 22 -13.76 19.02 -34.57
C PRO A 22 -12.26 19.28 -34.75
N LYS A 23 -11.87 20.48 -35.20
CA LYS A 23 -10.46 20.87 -35.37
C LYS A 23 -9.80 21.31 -34.06
N ASP A 24 -10.59 21.85 -33.12
CA ASP A 24 -10.10 22.36 -31.84
C ASP A 24 -10.21 21.32 -30.72
N MET A 25 -11.09 20.32 -30.87
CA MET A 25 -11.23 19.18 -29.96
C MET A 25 -9.89 18.45 -29.66
N PRO A 26 -9.02 18.16 -30.65
CA PRO A 26 -7.70 17.57 -30.41
C PRO A 26 -6.80 18.43 -29.52
N LEU A 27 -6.86 19.76 -29.70
CA LEU A 27 -6.10 20.71 -28.88
C LEU A 27 -6.68 20.80 -27.45
N ALA A 28 -8.00 20.81 -27.34
CA ALA A 28 -8.71 20.80 -26.06
C ALA A 28 -8.40 19.54 -25.23
N MET A 29 -8.45 18.35 -25.84
CA MET A 29 -8.11 17.08 -25.18
C MET A 29 -6.66 17.08 -24.66
N ARG A 30 -5.72 17.61 -25.44
CA ARG A 30 -4.31 17.73 -25.01
C ARG A 30 -4.15 18.68 -23.82
N THR A 31 -4.91 19.77 -23.82
CA THR A 31 -4.89 20.77 -22.74
C THR A 31 -5.51 20.22 -21.47
N ALA A 32 -6.69 19.59 -21.58
CA ALA A 32 -7.38 18.92 -20.49
C ALA A 32 -6.52 17.81 -19.89
N GLY A 33 -5.92 16.95 -20.73
CA GLY A 33 -5.01 15.91 -20.28
C GLY A 33 -3.80 16.44 -19.52
N ARG A 34 -3.21 17.57 -19.96
CA ARG A 34 -2.10 18.23 -19.25
C ARG A 34 -2.52 18.80 -17.90
N TRP A 35 -3.75 19.33 -17.80
CA TRP A 35 -4.32 19.82 -16.54
C TRP A 35 -4.61 18.67 -15.56
N ILE A 36 -5.29 17.63 -16.03
CA ILE A 36 -5.57 16.42 -15.24
C ILE A 36 -4.27 15.77 -14.77
N GLY A 37 -3.25 15.70 -15.62
CA GLY A 37 -1.92 15.18 -15.26
C GLY A 37 -1.23 16.01 -14.18
N LYS A 38 -1.33 17.35 -14.23
CA LYS A 38 -0.83 18.23 -13.18
C LYS A 38 -1.55 18.00 -11.86
N ILE A 39 -2.89 17.93 -11.88
CA ILE A 39 -3.69 17.65 -10.68
C ILE A 39 -3.29 16.29 -10.09
N ARG A 40 -3.15 15.25 -10.92
CA ARG A 40 -2.74 13.93 -10.46
C ARG A 40 -1.36 13.93 -9.79
N ARG A 41 -0.38 14.64 -10.38
CA ARG A 41 0.96 14.79 -9.77
C ARG A 41 0.86 15.50 -8.41
N VAL A 42 0.09 16.59 -8.35
CA VAL A 42 -0.15 17.33 -7.11
C VAL A 42 -0.84 16.45 -6.05
N SER A 43 -1.87 15.69 -6.42
CA SER A 43 -2.53 14.72 -5.53
C SER A 43 -1.58 13.64 -5.01
N ASN A 44 -0.62 13.18 -5.81
CA ASN A 44 0.39 12.23 -5.35
C ASN A 44 1.29 12.82 -4.26
N HIS A 45 1.66 14.11 -4.38
CA HIS A 45 2.41 14.81 -3.33
C HIS A 45 1.55 15.02 -2.08
N PHE A 46 0.26 15.34 -2.23
CA PHE A 46 -0.65 15.43 -1.09
C PHE A 46 -0.85 14.10 -0.39
N ARG A 47 -0.95 12.99 -1.12
CA ARG A 47 -1.01 11.65 -0.51
C ARG A 47 0.25 11.35 0.31
N ALA A 48 1.43 11.68 -0.21
CA ALA A 48 2.68 11.50 0.52
C ALA A 48 2.77 12.40 1.78
N GLY A 49 2.31 13.66 1.66
CA GLY A 49 2.26 14.59 2.79
C GLY A 49 1.21 14.19 3.85
N LEU A 50 0.03 13.73 3.41
CA LEU A 50 -1.01 13.21 4.29
C LEU A 50 -0.56 11.93 4.98
N GLU A 51 0.13 11.01 4.30
CA GLU A 51 0.69 9.82 4.93
C GLU A 51 1.68 10.20 6.05
N THR A 52 2.47 11.25 5.85
CA THR A 52 3.41 11.76 6.86
C THR A 52 2.67 12.38 8.05
N MET A 53 1.64 13.19 7.79
CA MET A 53 0.81 13.80 8.85
C MET A 53 -0.05 12.77 9.59
N ILE A 54 -0.60 11.78 8.90
CA ILE A 54 -1.39 10.69 9.50
C ILE A 54 -0.45 9.86 10.36
N ARG A 55 0.77 9.57 9.90
CA ARG A 55 1.76 8.87 10.72
C ARG A 55 2.09 9.65 12.00
N GLU A 56 2.22 10.98 11.91
CA GLU A 56 2.42 11.86 13.07
C GLU A 56 1.18 11.91 13.99
N ALA A 57 -0.03 12.00 13.43
CA ALA A 57 -1.28 12.02 14.19
C ALA A 57 -1.59 10.65 14.85
N GLU A 58 -1.24 9.54 14.20
CA GLU A 58 -1.29 8.20 14.78
C GLU A 58 -0.32 8.09 15.97
N MET A 59 0.83 8.78 15.96
CA MET A 59 1.75 8.78 17.11
C MET A 59 1.18 9.57 18.29
N GLU A 60 0.55 10.73 18.07
CA GLU A 60 -0.12 11.48 19.14
C GLU A 60 -1.31 10.70 19.74
N GLU A 61 -2.12 10.04 18.91
CA GLU A 61 -3.23 9.22 19.40
C GLU A 61 -2.76 7.94 20.10
N MET A 62 -1.66 7.33 19.66
CA MET A 62 -1.06 6.17 20.33
C MET A 62 -0.44 6.55 21.68
N GLU A 63 0.24 7.69 21.80
CA GLU A 63 0.76 8.17 23.09
C GLU A 63 -0.36 8.43 24.09
N LYS A 64 -1.46 9.03 23.64
CA LYS A 64 -2.61 9.31 24.51
C LYS A 64 -3.29 8.03 25.00
N LYS A 65 -3.47 7.05 24.09
CA LYS A 65 -3.98 5.72 24.45
C LYS A 65 -3.03 4.97 25.40
N TRP A 66 -1.72 5.06 25.18
CA TRP A 66 -0.71 4.46 26.05
C TRP A 66 -0.71 5.09 27.45
N ALA A 67 -0.79 6.42 27.53
CA ALA A 67 -0.86 7.15 28.79
C ALA A 67 -2.13 6.81 29.59
N GLU A 68 -3.29 6.74 28.93
CA GLU A 68 -4.54 6.33 29.58
C GLU A 68 -4.50 4.86 30.03
N GLN A 69 -3.96 3.94 29.21
CA GLN A 69 -3.76 2.55 29.61
C GLN A 69 -2.81 2.43 30.80
N ASN A 70 -1.68 3.15 30.77
CA ASN A 70 -0.66 3.09 31.82
C ASN A 70 -1.18 3.70 33.13
N ALA A 71 -1.93 4.79 33.07
CA ALA A 71 -2.61 5.38 34.23
C ALA A 71 -3.66 4.41 34.82
N LYS A 72 -4.36 3.66 33.97
CA LYS A 72 -5.33 2.65 34.41
C LYS A 72 -4.64 1.44 35.05
N ILE A 73 -3.53 0.97 34.49
CA ILE A 73 -2.71 -0.10 35.07
C ILE A 73 -2.13 0.33 36.42
N MET A 74 -1.65 1.56 36.56
CA MET A 74 -1.17 2.12 37.84
C MET A 74 -2.28 2.32 38.87
N ALA A 75 -3.51 2.60 38.43
CA ALA A 75 -4.68 2.71 39.30
C ALA A 75 -5.23 1.35 39.74
N GLU A 76 -5.15 0.33 38.89
CA GLU A 76 -5.59 -1.04 39.17
C GLU A 76 -4.52 -1.87 39.92
N HIS A 77 -3.23 -1.56 39.74
CA HIS A 77 -2.10 -2.12 40.47
C HIS A 77 -1.28 -1.02 41.16
N PRO A 78 -1.68 -0.57 42.37
CA PRO A 78 -0.79 0.23 43.20
C PRO A 78 0.45 -0.60 43.53
N ALA A 79 1.62 0.02 43.41
CA ALA A 79 2.94 -0.58 43.54
C ALA A 79 3.22 -1.12 44.95
N ASP A 80 2.62 -2.25 45.31
CA ASP A 80 2.90 -3.02 46.53
C ASP A 80 2.90 -4.54 46.25
N ALA A 81 3.60 -4.96 45.20
CA ALA A 81 4.04 -6.34 45.05
C ALA A 81 5.51 -6.35 44.61
N PRO A 82 6.44 -6.94 45.40
CA PRO A 82 7.87 -6.98 45.09
C PRO A 82 8.14 -7.63 43.73
N PRO A 83 9.26 -7.31 43.06
CA PRO A 83 9.62 -7.91 41.79
C PRO A 83 9.94 -9.40 42.01
N GLU A 84 8.98 -10.28 41.78
CA GLU A 84 9.27 -11.67 41.45
C GLU A 84 9.82 -11.70 40.02
N MET A 85 11.10 -11.33 39.90
CA MET A 85 11.97 -11.85 38.87
C MET A 85 12.05 -13.37 39.09
N GLU A 86 11.17 -14.13 38.45
CA GLU A 86 11.40 -15.55 38.17
C GLU A 86 12.23 -15.62 36.87
N PRO A 87 13.54 -15.92 36.94
CA PRO A 87 14.33 -16.17 35.75
C PRO A 87 13.97 -17.59 35.28
N THR A 88 12.81 -17.76 34.64
CA THR A 88 12.52 -19.02 33.96
C THR A 88 13.39 -19.09 32.71
N GLY A 89 14.60 -19.59 32.91
CA GLY A 89 15.52 -19.99 31.87
C GLY A 89 14.86 -21.02 30.97
N ALA A 90 14.43 -20.58 29.80
CA ALA A 90 14.06 -21.45 28.70
C ALA A 90 14.50 -20.77 27.40
N LEU A 91 15.79 -20.89 27.11
CA LEU A 91 16.29 -20.68 25.74
C LEU A 91 15.47 -21.62 24.82
N PRO A 92 14.80 -21.12 23.77
CA PRO A 92 14.18 -22.01 22.80
C PRO A 92 15.29 -22.81 22.13
N SER A 93 15.30 -24.12 22.35
CA SER A 93 16.17 -25.07 21.67
C SER A 93 15.98 -24.92 20.16
N ARG A 94 16.98 -24.34 19.49
CA ARG A 94 17.03 -24.23 18.03
C ARG A 94 17.05 -25.65 17.46
N PRO A 95 16.09 -26.05 16.60
CA PRO A 95 16.18 -27.32 15.90
C PRO A 95 17.43 -27.26 15.00
N GLN A 96 18.45 -28.06 15.33
CA GLN A 96 19.56 -28.32 14.42
C GLN A 96 19.03 -29.24 13.31
N PRO A 97 19.07 -28.83 12.03
CA PRO A 97 18.83 -29.75 10.93
C PRO A 97 20.07 -30.64 10.77
N ASP A 98 19.91 -31.94 10.98
CA ASP A 98 20.93 -32.95 10.68
C ASP A 98 21.34 -32.90 9.19
N PRO A 99 22.64 -32.84 8.87
CA PRO A 99 23.13 -32.87 7.50
C PRO A 99 23.32 -34.33 7.06
N ALA A 100 22.23 -35.08 6.88
CA ALA A 100 22.33 -36.47 6.43
C ALA A 100 21.07 -36.95 5.69
N ALA A 101 20.71 -36.30 4.58
CA ALA A 101 19.89 -36.91 3.52
C ALA A 101 19.89 -36.06 2.25
N GLY A 102 21.07 -35.82 1.66
CA GLY A 102 21.18 -35.36 0.28
C GLY A 102 20.83 -36.49 -0.68
N SER A 103 19.54 -36.79 -0.81
CA SER A 103 19.03 -37.73 -1.82
C SER A 103 18.60 -36.96 -3.06
N SER A 104 19.46 -37.03 -4.07
CA SER A 104 19.07 -37.18 -5.47
C SER A 104 18.15 -36.09 -6.05
N ALA A 105 18.76 -34.96 -6.38
CA ALA A 105 18.26 -34.09 -7.45
C ALA A 105 18.47 -34.79 -8.81
N GLU A 106 17.61 -35.74 -9.12
CA GLU A 106 17.52 -36.40 -10.42
C GLU A 106 16.27 -35.91 -11.14
N SER A 107 16.44 -34.94 -12.03
CA SER A 107 15.68 -34.74 -13.29
C SER A 107 15.90 -33.32 -13.84
N ARG A 108 17.08 -33.07 -14.39
CA ARG A 108 17.25 -32.12 -15.49
C ARG A 108 18.06 -32.81 -16.57
N THR A 109 17.35 -33.50 -17.45
CA THR A 109 17.88 -33.99 -18.71
C THR A 109 18.24 -32.82 -19.63
N ALA A 110 19.38 -33.00 -20.27
CA ALA A 110 20.26 -32.15 -21.06
C ALA A 110 19.69 -31.31 -22.25
N PRO A 111 20.47 -30.32 -22.76
CA PRO A 111 20.22 -29.43 -23.91
C PRO A 111 20.75 -30.07 -25.25
N PRO A 112 20.76 -29.46 -26.48
CA PRO A 112 21.35 -28.15 -26.89
C PRO A 112 20.59 -27.34 -27.99
N PRO A 113 21.06 -26.10 -28.32
CA PRO A 113 20.52 -25.21 -29.36
C PRO A 113 21.14 -25.40 -30.77
N ASP A 114 20.68 -24.56 -31.72
CA ASP A 114 21.04 -24.33 -33.14
C ASP A 114 20.17 -25.06 -34.19
N LYS A 115 19.64 -24.39 -35.23
CA LYS A 115 20.35 -23.56 -36.22
C LYS A 115 19.51 -22.43 -36.83
N GLN A 116 20.23 -21.36 -37.20
CA GLN A 116 19.95 -20.42 -38.28
C GLN A 116 20.09 -21.10 -39.66
N ASP A 117 19.10 -20.91 -40.54
CA ASP A 117 19.18 -20.54 -41.97
C ASP A 117 17.81 -20.74 -42.66
#